data_AF-A0A0S7XU28-F1
#
_entry.id   AF-A0A0S7XU28-F1
#
_cell.length_a   1.000
_cell.length_b   1.000
_cell.length_c   1.000
_cell.angle_alpha   90.00
_cell.angle_beta   90.00
_cell.angle_gamma   90.00
#
_symmetry.space_group_name_H-M   'P 1'
#
loop_
_entity.id
_entity.type
_entity.pdbx_description
1 polymer ?
#
loop_
_entity_poly.entity_id
_entity_poly.type
_entity_poly.pdbx_seq_one_letter_code
_entity_poly.pdbx_strand_id
1 'polypeptide(L)'
;MKDKIIYFLVPARALWWLLFAPNRRKLAKVWAMYKFGGVRLCWHRAVERFGRKEFLYEPFQNQLLPYQSEYLLAKCPAQPLFSVIVPVYKVECKWLEKCICSVVGQYYRNWELILVD
;
A
#
# COMPACT_ATOMS: atom_id res chain seq x y z
N MET A 1 2.02 -21.80 -1.28
CA MET A 1 3.29 -22.48 -1.64
C MET A 1 4.26 -21.60 -2.42
N LYS A 2 3.81 -20.51 -3.09
CA LYS A 2 4.66 -19.52 -3.75
C LYS A 2 5.37 -18.57 -2.75
N ASP A 3 4.85 -18.42 -1.54
CA ASP A 3 5.35 -17.44 -0.56
C ASP A 3 6.71 -17.81 0.04
N LYS A 4 7.00 -19.11 0.25
CA LYS A 4 8.27 -19.56 0.88
C LYS A 4 9.50 -19.40 -0.01
N ILE A 5 9.35 -19.48 -1.34
CA ILE A 5 10.46 -19.36 -2.29
C ILE A 5 10.94 -17.89 -2.38
N ILE A 6 10.04 -16.93 -2.12
CA ILE A 6 10.31 -15.49 -2.27
C ILE A 6 11.22 -14.95 -1.15
N TYR A 7 11.12 -15.51 0.06
CA TYR A 7 11.97 -15.11 1.20
C TYR A 7 13.41 -15.59 1.09
N PHE A 8 13.69 -16.64 0.31
CA PHE A 8 15.03 -17.22 0.20
C PHE A 8 16.05 -16.26 -0.44
N LEU A 9 15.59 -15.39 -1.35
CA LEU A 9 16.46 -14.42 -2.05
C LEU A 9 16.69 -13.11 -1.28
N VAL A 10 15.87 -12.84 -0.26
CA VAL A 10 15.98 -11.64 0.60
C VAL A 10 17.37 -11.52 1.28
N PRO A 11 17.92 -12.55 1.95
CA PRO A 11 19.21 -12.44 2.62
C PRO A 11 20.36 -12.22 1.61
N ALA A 12 20.33 -12.89 0.46
CA ALA A 12 21.34 -12.72 -0.58
C ALA A 12 21.35 -11.28 -1.13
N ARG A 13 20.17 -10.70 -1.42
CA ARG A 13 20.04 -9.31 -1.86
C ARG A 13 20.44 -8.30 -0.78
N ALA A 14 20.08 -8.56 0.47
CA ALA A 14 20.45 -7.72 1.60
C ALA A 14 21.98 -7.70 1.81
N LEU A 15 22.63 -8.86 1.72
CA LEU A 15 24.07 -9.00 1.82
C LEU A 15 24.79 -8.29 0.67
N TRP A 16 24.34 -8.51 -0.57
CA TRP A 16 24.89 -7.82 -1.73
C TRP A 16 24.74 -6.30 -1.62
N TRP A 17 23.59 -5.81 -1.13
CA TRP A 17 23.39 -4.38 -0.88
C TRP A 17 24.29 -3.83 0.22
N LEU A 18 24.53 -4.57 1.30
CA LEU A 18 25.45 -4.16 2.36
C LEU A 18 26.87 -3.99 1.81
N LEU A 19 27.33 -4.94 0.99
CA LEU A 19 28.67 -4.98 0.44
C LEU A 19 28.91 -3.94 -0.66
N PHE A 20 27.95 -3.74 -1.58
CA PHE A 20 28.23 -3.04 -2.84
C PHE A 20 27.53 -1.68 -3.03
N ALA A 21 26.47 -1.33 -2.27
CA ALA A 21 25.83 -0.02 -2.49
C ALA A 21 26.70 1.17 -1.99
N PRO A 22 26.64 2.36 -2.61
CA PRO A 22 27.58 3.45 -2.36
C PRO A 22 27.43 4.19 -1.01
N ASN A 23 26.38 3.90 -0.23
CA ASN A 23 26.07 4.65 1.00
C ASN A 23 26.87 4.16 2.22
N ARG A 24 27.71 5.01 2.82
CA ARG A 24 28.53 4.70 4.01
C ARG A 24 27.73 4.60 5.32
N ARG A 25 26.55 5.24 5.42
CA ARG A 25 25.75 5.29 6.67
C ARG A 25 24.82 4.09 6.87
N LYS A 26 24.90 3.06 6.03
CA LYS A 26 23.99 1.89 6.11
C LYS A 26 24.17 1.09 7.39
N LEU A 27 25.42 0.81 7.77
CA LEU A 27 25.72 0.04 8.97
C LEU A 27 25.20 0.75 10.22
N ALA A 28 25.39 2.07 10.30
CA ALA A 28 24.82 2.89 11.36
C ALA A 28 23.28 2.79 11.43
N LYS A 29 22.58 2.81 10.29
CA LYS A 29 21.11 2.63 10.24
C LYS A 29 20.67 1.24 10.68
N VAL A 30 21.35 0.19 10.21
CA VAL A 30 21.06 -1.20 10.59
C VAL A 30 21.33 -1.41 12.08
N TRP A 31 22.42 -0.86 12.59
CA TRP A 31 22.77 -0.93 14.01
C TRP A 31 21.78 -0.16 14.89
N ALA A 32 21.33 1.03 14.46
CA ALA A 32 20.29 1.77 15.15
C ALA A 32 18.96 0.99 15.19
N MET A 33 18.56 0.35 14.09
CA MET A 33 17.39 -0.54 14.05
C MET A 33 17.53 -1.73 15.00
N TYR A 34 18.70 -2.37 15.00
CA TYR A 34 18.99 -3.49 15.89
C TYR A 34 18.91 -3.06 17.36
N LYS A 35 19.46 -1.90 17.71
CA LYS A 35 19.35 -1.34 19.06
C LYS A 35 17.91 -1.04 19.48
N PHE A 36 17.06 -0.66 18.52
CA PHE A 36 15.65 -0.31 18.80
C PHE A 36 14.72 -1.52 18.89
N GLY A 37 14.89 -2.54 18.03
CA GLY A 37 13.95 -3.67 17.93
C GLY A 37 14.58 -5.03 17.62
N GLY A 38 15.88 -5.16 17.79
CA GLY A 38 16.63 -6.42 17.63
C GLY A 38 16.63 -6.99 16.21
N VAL A 39 16.98 -8.27 16.11
CA VAL A 39 17.11 -8.99 14.83
C VAL A 39 15.77 -9.08 14.09
N ARG A 40 14.65 -9.19 14.80
CA ARG A 40 13.31 -9.30 14.19
C ARG A 40 12.95 -8.04 13.40
N LEU A 41 13.22 -6.85 13.94
CA LEU A 41 12.97 -5.59 13.24
C LEU A 41 13.90 -5.42 12.03
N CYS A 42 15.17 -5.83 12.16
CA CYS A 42 16.11 -5.85 11.04
C CYS A 42 15.64 -6.77 9.93
N TRP A 43 15.14 -7.97 10.28
CA TRP A 43 14.58 -8.92 9.31
C TRP A 43 13.31 -8.37 8.65
N HIS A 44 12.37 -7.82 9.41
CA HIS A 44 11.16 -7.19 8.88
C HIS A 44 11.49 -6.14 7.82
N ARG A 45 12.37 -5.19 8.14
CA ARG A 45 12.79 -4.16 7.19
C ARG A 45 13.59 -4.70 6.01
N ALA A 46 14.37 -5.77 6.20
CA ALA A 46 15.08 -6.43 5.09
C ALA A 46 14.09 -7.08 4.12
N VAL A 47 13.05 -7.74 4.63
CA VAL A 47 11.95 -8.30 3.84
C VAL A 47 11.18 -7.19 3.12
N GLU A 48 10.82 -6.10 3.80
CA GLU A 48 10.12 -4.95 3.16
C GLU A 48 10.95 -4.31 2.04
N ARG A 49 12.28 -4.29 2.19
CA ARG A 49 13.20 -3.63 1.27
C ARG A 49 13.63 -4.49 0.09
N PHE A 50 13.90 -5.77 0.33
CA PHE A 50 14.50 -6.69 -0.65
C PHE A 50 13.58 -7.83 -1.09
N GLY A 51 12.46 -8.02 -0.39
CA GLY A 51 11.36 -8.87 -0.85
C GLY A 51 10.76 -8.32 -2.14
N ARG A 52 10.12 -9.19 -2.92
CA ARG A 52 9.27 -8.70 -4.01
C ARG A 52 8.12 -7.91 -3.38
N LYS A 53 8.04 -6.61 -3.67
CA LYS A 53 6.81 -5.84 -3.46
C LYS A 53 5.79 -6.26 -4.50
N GLU A 54 5.09 -7.35 -4.25
CA GLU A 54 3.70 -7.41 -4.70
C GLU A 54 2.96 -6.44 -3.78
N PHE A 55 2.72 -5.22 -4.25
CA PHE A 55 1.72 -4.37 -3.61
C PHE A 55 0.40 -5.11 -3.74
N LEU A 56 0.03 -5.87 -2.70
CA LEU A 56 -1.29 -6.45 -2.58
C LEU A 56 -2.24 -5.29 -2.30
N TYR A 57 -2.76 -4.69 -3.37
CA TYR A 57 -3.79 -3.66 -3.27
C TYR A 57 -5.14 -4.36 -3.09
N GLU A 58 -5.62 -4.40 -1.86
CA GLU A 58 -6.93 -4.93 -1.49
C GLU A 58 -7.88 -3.76 -1.13
N PRO A 59 -8.58 -3.16 -2.11
CA PRO A 59 -9.40 -1.96 -1.88
C PRO A 59 -10.59 -2.19 -0.95
N PHE A 60 -10.99 -3.44 -0.75
CA PHE A 60 -12.17 -3.82 0.02
C PHE A 60 -11.88 -4.24 1.46
N GLN A 61 -10.60 -4.39 1.84
CA GLN A 61 -10.22 -4.99 3.13
C GLN A 61 -10.76 -4.23 4.36
N ASN A 62 -10.90 -2.91 4.26
CA ASN A 62 -11.32 -2.04 5.36
C ASN A 62 -12.68 -1.36 5.09
N GLN A 63 -13.50 -1.95 4.23
CA GLN A 63 -14.83 -1.41 3.95
C GLN A 63 -15.86 -1.87 4.98
N LEU A 64 -16.86 -1.02 5.22
CA LEU A 64 -18.01 -1.36 6.04
C LEU A 64 -18.83 -2.49 5.38
N LEU A 65 -19.50 -3.28 6.21
CA LEU A 65 -20.50 -4.23 5.71
C LEU A 65 -21.68 -3.47 5.07
N PRO A 66 -22.36 -4.03 4.06
CA PRO A 66 -23.47 -3.37 3.38
C PRO A 66 -24.56 -2.84 4.32
N TYR A 67 -24.96 -3.62 5.33
CA TYR A 67 -25.96 -3.19 6.31
C TYR A 67 -25.49 -1.98 7.14
N GLN A 68 -24.20 -1.93 7.48
CA GLN A 68 -23.64 -0.84 8.29
C GLN A 68 -23.59 0.46 7.49
N SER A 69 -23.23 0.39 6.21
CA SER A 69 -23.23 1.56 5.34
C SER A 69 -24.64 2.07 5.10
N GLU A 70 -25.62 1.19 4.83
CA GLU A 70 -27.04 1.57 4.71
C GLU A 70 -27.57 2.28 5.97
N TYR A 71 -27.27 1.75 7.17
CA TYR A 71 -27.69 2.36 8.43
C TYR A 71 -27.12 3.78 8.60
N LEU A 72 -25.83 3.97 8.30
CA LEU A 72 -25.19 5.28 8.42
C LEU A 72 -25.77 6.28 7.42
N LEU A 73 -25.98 5.86 6.17
CA LEU A 73 -26.54 6.69 5.12
C LEU A 73 -27.98 7.13 5.41
N ALA A 74 -28.80 6.24 6.00
CA ALA A 74 -30.15 6.57 6.43
C ALA A 74 -30.17 7.61 7.57
N LYS A 75 -29.10 7.66 8.38
CA LYS A 75 -28.96 8.58 9.51
C LYS A 75 -28.29 9.90 9.13
N CYS A 76 -27.71 10.00 7.94
CA CYS A 76 -27.13 11.24 7.44
C CYS A 76 -28.24 12.28 7.20
N PRO A 77 -28.18 13.46 7.84
CA PRO A 77 -29.24 14.48 7.72
C PRO A 77 -29.30 15.14 6.34
N ALA A 78 -28.20 15.06 5.58
CA ALA A 78 -28.08 15.56 4.22
C ALA A 78 -27.25 14.60 3.38
N GLN A 79 -27.46 14.65 2.07
CA GLN A 79 -26.69 13.91 1.09
C GLN A 79 -25.98 14.91 0.17
N PRO A 80 -24.87 15.53 0.61
CA PRO A 80 -24.15 16.49 -0.21
C PRO A 80 -23.54 15.81 -1.44
N LEU A 81 -23.56 16.49 -2.58
CA LEU A 81 -22.74 16.11 -3.72
C LEU A 81 -21.29 16.47 -3.39
N PHE A 82 -20.38 15.53 -3.53
CA PHE A 82 -18.94 15.79 -3.41
C PHE A 82 -18.17 15.28 -4.62
N SER A 83 -17.05 15.93 -4.89
CA SER A 83 -16.20 15.64 -6.04
C SER A 83 -14.92 14.94 -5.60
N VAL A 84 -14.60 13.82 -6.25
CA VAL A 84 -13.31 13.13 -6.12
C VAL A 84 -12.44 13.57 -7.29
N ILE A 85 -11.45 14.42 -7.01
CA ILE A 85 -10.52 14.93 -8.03
C ILE A 85 -9.24 14.08 -7.99
N VAL A 86 -8.93 13.42 -9.10
CA VAL A 86 -7.77 12.53 -9.23
C VAL A 86 -6.84 13.07 -10.31
N PRO A 87 -5.63 13.55 -9.96
CA PRO A 87 -4.61 13.87 -10.95
C PRO A 87 -4.03 12.58 -11.55
N VAL A 88 -3.87 12.55 -12.88
CA VAL A 88 -3.46 11.39 -13.67
C VAL A 88 -2.23 11.78 -14.48
N TYR A 89 -1.03 11.56 -13.92
CA TYR A 89 0.21 11.81 -14.65
C TYR A 89 1.06 10.55 -14.74
N LYS A 90 1.31 10.08 -15.98
CA LYS A 90 2.16 8.90 -16.27
C LYS A 90 1.81 7.67 -15.43
N VAL A 91 0.52 7.46 -15.16
CA VAL A 91 0.02 6.33 -14.39
C VAL A 91 -0.13 5.12 -15.30
N GLU A 92 0.31 3.94 -14.86
CA GLU A 92 0.04 2.71 -15.61
C GLU A 92 -1.47 2.39 -15.61
N CYS A 93 -2.03 2.02 -16.77
CA CYS A 93 -3.48 1.77 -16.94
C CYS A 93 -4.08 0.86 -15.85
N LYS A 94 -3.36 -0.20 -15.46
CA LYS A 94 -3.80 -1.16 -14.42
C LYS A 94 -4.08 -0.51 -13.07
N TRP A 95 -3.39 0.58 -12.74
CA TRP A 95 -3.57 1.28 -11.48
C TRP A 95 -4.69 2.31 -11.56
N LEU A 96 -4.82 2.98 -12.71
CA LEU A 96 -5.94 3.88 -12.96
C LEU A 96 -7.27 3.11 -12.93
N GLU A 97 -7.32 1.95 -13.59
CA GLU A 97 -8.49 1.06 -13.57
C GLU A 97 -8.86 0.63 -12.16
N LYS A 98 -7.87 0.14 -11.38
CA LYS A 98 -8.09 -0.23 -9.97
C LYS A 98 -8.60 0.94 -9.11
N CYS A 99 -8.09 2.14 -9.34
CA CYS A 99 -8.54 3.35 -8.65
C CYS A 99 -10.01 3.65 -9.00
N ILE A 100 -10.36 3.69 -10.29
CA ILE A 100 -11.72 3.95 -10.75
C ILE A 100 -12.68 2.89 -10.20
N CYS A 101 -12.36 1.60 -10.33
CA CYS A 101 -13.20 0.52 -9.80
C CYS A 101 -13.42 0.62 -8.29
N SER A 102 -12.39 1.05 -7.53
CA SER A 102 -12.50 1.26 -6.09
C SER A 102 -13.47 2.39 -5.74
N VAL A 103 -13.43 3.51 -6.47
CA VAL A 103 -14.35 4.64 -6.25
C VAL A 103 -15.77 4.30 -6.72
N VAL A 104 -15.92 3.63 -7.85
CA VAL A 104 -17.24 3.17 -8.36
C VAL A 104 -17.90 2.17 -7.40
N GLY A 105 -17.10 1.37 -6.69
CA GLY A 105 -17.56 0.39 -5.70
C GLY A 105 -18.02 0.97 -4.36
N GLN A 106 -18.01 2.31 -4.16
CA GLN A 106 -18.43 2.91 -2.90
C GLN A 106 -19.95 2.84 -2.70
N TYR A 107 -20.39 2.70 -1.44
CA TYR A 107 -21.81 2.61 -1.09
C TYR A 107 -22.57 3.93 -1.25
N TYR A 108 -21.91 5.06 -1.01
CA TYR A 108 -22.51 6.39 -1.21
C TYR A 108 -22.64 6.69 -2.71
N ARG A 109 -23.76 7.28 -3.13
CA ARG A 109 -24.09 7.46 -4.57
C ARG A 109 -24.02 8.89 -5.07
N ASN A 110 -24.07 9.89 -4.19
CA ASN A 110 -24.11 11.30 -4.60
C ASN A 110 -22.69 11.89 -4.70
N TRP A 111 -21.90 11.41 -5.65
CA TRP A 111 -20.53 11.87 -5.87
C TRP A 111 -20.20 11.93 -7.36
N GLU A 112 -19.17 12.70 -7.70
CA GLU A 112 -18.62 12.80 -9.06
C GLU A 112 -17.11 12.47 -9.08
N LEU A 113 -16.63 11.87 -10.18
CA LEU A 113 -15.20 11.62 -10.41
C LEU A 113 -14.68 12.60 -11.46
N ILE A 114 -13.62 13.32 -11.13
CA ILE A 114 -12.94 14.20 -12.07
C ILE A 114 -11.50 13.72 -12.22
N LEU A 115 -11.16 13.25 -13.42
CA LEU A 115 -9.80 12.88 -13.77
C LEU A 115 -9.13 14.09 -14.45
N VAL A 116 -7.98 14.51 -13.92
CA VAL A 116 -7.21 15.64 -14.44
C VAL A 116 -5.85 15.14 -14.92
N ASP A 117 -5.57 15.22 -16.22
CA ASP A 117 -4.27 14.84 -16.82
C ASP A 117 -3.18 15.89 -16.54
#